data_AF-A0A2V9N483-F1
#
_entry.id   AF-A0A2V9N483-F1
#
_cell.length_a   1.000
_cell.length_b   1.000
_cell.length_c   1.000
_cell.angle_alpha   90.00
_cell.angle_beta   90.00
_cell.angle_gamma   90.00
#
_symmetry.space_group_name_H-M   'P 1'
#
loop_
_entity.id
_entity.type
_entity.pdbx_description
1 polymer ?
#
loop_
_entity_poly.entity_id
_entity_poly.type
_entity_poly.pdbx_seq_one_letter_code
_entity_poly.pdbx_strand_id
1 'polypeptide(L)'
;MTWTSAFGRVCGVLLKTIVRWLALTKVNPNVLTFMGLVVNAWAAFFFGYATAENQQRMFFYAGLIIIASGFFDLVDGEVARAQNRVTRFGAFFDSVVDRYSDEAQFFGLLLFYARGGKFFYIVLTAFVMISAIMVSYTRARAESLIGSCRVGFMERPERLVLVIIGALFNSMAPVLWIIAVLSTITVIHRIHYTWARTNGPEAGKTGQAA
;
A
#
# COMPACT_ATOMS: atom_id res chain seq x y z
N MET A 1 -28.10 1.90 -17.32
CA MET A 1 -27.32 1.23 -16.24
C MET A 1 -25.98 0.85 -16.82
N THR A 2 -24.87 1.42 -16.34
CA THR A 2 -23.53 1.11 -16.85
C THR A 2 -23.02 -0.19 -16.24
N TRP A 3 -22.30 -1.00 -17.02
CA TRP A 3 -21.69 -2.26 -16.58
C TRP A 3 -20.83 -2.09 -15.30
N THR A 4 -20.17 -0.95 -15.17
CA THR A 4 -19.39 -0.54 -13.99
C THR A 4 -20.24 -0.41 -12.72
N SER A 5 -21.45 0.14 -12.83
CA SER A 5 -22.39 0.29 -11.70
C SER A 5 -23.04 -1.03 -11.27
N ALA A 6 -23.10 -2.02 -12.18
CA ALA A 6 -23.62 -3.35 -11.88
C ALA A 6 -22.56 -4.21 -11.18
N PHE A 7 -21.33 -4.22 -11.71
CA PHE A 7 -20.19 -4.91 -11.10
C PHE A 7 -19.89 -4.38 -9.69
N GLY A 8 -19.84 -3.05 -9.53
CA GLY A 8 -19.63 -2.42 -8.22
C GLY A 8 -20.71 -2.77 -7.19
N ARG A 9 -21.96 -2.95 -7.62
CA ARG A 9 -23.05 -3.40 -6.73
C ARG A 9 -22.87 -4.85 -6.29
N VAL A 10 -22.51 -5.75 -7.21
CA VAL A 10 -22.27 -7.17 -6.89
C VAL A 10 -21.09 -7.32 -5.92
N CYS A 11 -19.96 -6.67 -6.20
CA CYS A 11 -18.81 -6.65 -5.29
C CYS A 11 -19.19 -6.04 -3.93
N GLY A 12 -19.98 -4.97 -3.91
CA GLY A 12 -20.46 -4.35 -2.68
C GLY A 12 -21.38 -5.25 -1.85
N VAL A 13 -22.23 -6.05 -2.48
CA VAL A 13 -23.10 -7.02 -1.79
C VAL A 13 -22.29 -8.18 -1.21
N LEU A 14 -21.32 -8.71 -1.98
CA LEU A 14 -20.42 -9.78 -1.51
C LEU A 14 -19.56 -9.30 -0.34
N LEU A 15 -18.94 -8.12 -0.47
CA LEU A 15 -18.16 -7.49 0.61
C LEU A 15 -19.02 -7.32 1.87
N LYS A 16 -20.22 -6.74 1.76
CA LYS A 16 -21.12 -6.55 2.90
C LYS A 16 -21.53 -7.86 3.55
N THR A 17 -21.72 -8.91 2.76
CA THR A 17 -22.07 -10.25 3.29
C THR A 17 -20.92 -10.82 4.09
N ILE A 18 -19.70 -10.78 3.55
CA ILE A 18 -18.48 -11.27 4.22
C ILE A 18 -18.20 -10.46 5.48
N VAL A 19 -18.27 -9.13 5.40
CA VAL A 19 -18.11 -8.22 6.56
C VAL A 19 -19.15 -8.52 7.63
N ARG A 20 -20.42 -8.78 7.26
CA ARG A 20 -21.47 -9.12 8.22
C ARG A 20 -21.19 -10.44 8.93
N TRP A 21 -20.77 -11.48 8.20
CA TRP A 21 -20.40 -12.76 8.80
C TRP A 21 -19.19 -12.63 9.74
N LEU A 22 -18.15 -11.92 9.33
CA LEU A 22 -16.96 -11.67 10.16
C LEU A 22 -17.26 -10.73 11.34
N ALA A 23 -18.17 -9.77 11.18
CA ALA A 23 -18.60 -8.93 12.29
C ALA A 23 -19.30 -9.76 13.39
N LEU A 24 -20.03 -10.82 13.00
CA LEU A 24 -20.68 -11.74 13.94
C LEU A 24 -19.69 -12.62 14.72
N THR A 25 -18.51 -12.92 14.16
CA THR A 25 -17.49 -13.74 14.85
C THR A 25 -16.75 -13.00 15.97
N LYS A 26 -16.96 -11.68 16.13
CA LYS A 26 -16.32 -10.81 17.16
C LYS A 26 -14.78 -10.83 17.15
N VAL A 27 -14.16 -11.33 16.07
CA VAL A 27 -12.70 -11.35 15.89
C VAL A 27 -12.15 -9.93 15.99
N ASN A 28 -10.98 -9.79 16.63
CA ASN A 28 -10.31 -8.50 16.76
C ASN A 28 -9.83 -8.01 15.37
N PRO A 29 -10.18 -6.79 14.94
CA PRO A 29 -9.74 -6.25 13.65
C PRO A 29 -8.23 -6.30 13.44
N ASN A 30 -7.42 -6.08 14.49
CA ASN A 30 -5.96 -6.14 14.39
C ASN A 30 -5.43 -7.53 14.00
N VAL A 31 -6.18 -8.60 14.31
CA VAL A 31 -5.82 -9.96 13.88
C VAL A 31 -6.06 -10.11 12.37
N LEU A 32 -7.11 -9.50 11.83
CA LEU A 32 -7.35 -9.48 10.39
C LEU A 32 -6.24 -8.73 9.65
N THR A 33 -5.84 -7.56 10.16
CA THR A 33 -4.70 -6.78 9.64
C THR A 33 -3.41 -7.60 9.64
N PHE A 34 -3.10 -8.30 10.75
CA PHE A 34 -1.92 -9.15 10.83
C PHE A 34 -1.98 -10.37 9.90
N MET A 35 -3.15 -10.99 9.74
CA MET A 35 -3.34 -12.05 8.74
C MET A 35 -3.13 -11.53 7.32
N GLY A 36 -3.54 -10.29 7.02
CA GLY A 36 -3.25 -9.60 5.77
C GLY A 36 -1.74 -9.59 5.49
N LEU A 37 -0.92 -9.18 6.47
CA LEU A 37 0.55 -9.23 6.35
C LEU A 37 1.09 -10.64 6.10
N VAL A 38 0.59 -11.66 6.80
CA VAL A 38 1.02 -13.05 6.59
C VAL A 38 0.69 -13.53 5.18
N VAL A 39 -0.50 -13.21 4.67
CA VAL A 39 -0.89 -13.50 3.28
C VAL A 39 0.02 -12.74 2.32
N ASN A 40 0.31 -11.48 2.59
CA ASN A 40 1.19 -10.65 1.77
C ASN A 40 2.64 -11.19 1.71
N ALA A 41 3.15 -11.74 2.81
CA ALA A 41 4.47 -12.37 2.86
C ALA A 41 4.58 -13.55 1.87
N TRP A 42 3.49 -14.24 1.56
CA TRP A 42 3.50 -15.24 0.49
C TRP A 42 3.73 -14.62 -0.89
N ALA A 43 3.16 -13.45 -1.20
CA ALA A 43 3.44 -12.76 -2.45
C ALA A 43 4.93 -12.39 -2.57
N ALA A 44 5.53 -11.90 -1.49
CA ALA A 44 6.97 -11.65 -1.40
C ALA A 44 7.79 -12.93 -1.63
N PHE A 45 7.37 -14.06 -1.04
CA PHE A 45 8.00 -15.36 -1.28
C PHE A 45 7.92 -15.77 -2.75
N PHE A 46 6.77 -15.64 -3.41
CA PHE A 46 6.62 -15.98 -4.83
C PHE A 46 7.48 -15.09 -5.73
N PHE A 47 7.56 -13.79 -5.46
CA PHE A 47 8.51 -12.92 -6.17
C PHE A 47 9.95 -13.40 -5.93
N GLY A 48 10.34 -13.63 -4.68
CA GLY A 48 11.68 -14.04 -4.33
C GLY A 48 12.08 -15.42 -4.87
N TYR A 49 11.16 -16.37 -4.97
CA TYR A 49 11.44 -17.72 -5.47
C TYR A 49 11.39 -17.83 -7.00
N ALA A 50 10.92 -16.77 -7.68
CA ALA A 50 10.89 -16.74 -9.12
C ALA A 50 12.31 -16.91 -9.72
N THR A 51 12.38 -17.66 -10.81
CA THR A 51 13.56 -17.84 -11.65
C THR A 51 13.21 -17.38 -13.07
N ALA A 52 14.20 -17.24 -13.95
CA ALA A 52 13.95 -16.84 -15.33
C ALA A 52 12.96 -17.77 -16.06
N GLU A 53 12.93 -19.06 -15.70
CA GLU A 53 12.08 -20.08 -16.33
C GLU A 53 10.63 -20.03 -15.84
N ASN A 54 10.40 -19.70 -14.57
CA ASN A 54 9.07 -19.73 -13.96
C ASN A 54 8.51 -18.34 -13.60
N GLN A 55 9.23 -17.26 -13.94
CA GLN A 55 8.93 -15.87 -13.58
C GLN A 55 7.46 -15.51 -13.83
N GLN A 56 6.95 -15.79 -15.02
CA GLN A 56 5.58 -15.44 -15.40
C GLN A 56 4.54 -16.12 -14.48
N ARG A 57 4.74 -17.39 -14.13
CA ARG A 57 3.81 -18.14 -13.25
C ARG A 57 3.89 -17.63 -11.82
N MET A 58 5.11 -17.46 -11.31
CA MET A 58 5.32 -17.03 -9.93
C MET A 58 4.85 -15.59 -9.70
N PHE A 59 5.11 -14.69 -10.66
CA PHE A 59 4.61 -13.31 -10.60
C PHE A 59 3.09 -13.27 -10.71
N PHE A 60 2.49 -14.10 -11.56
CA PHE A 60 1.03 -14.21 -11.62
C PHE A 60 0.42 -14.64 -10.28
N TYR A 61 0.98 -15.66 -9.62
CA TYR A 61 0.55 -16.08 -8.28
C TYR A 61 0.76 -14.99 -7.23
N ALA A 62 1.90 -14.30 -7.24
CA ALA A 62 2.14 -13.16 -6.38
C ALA A 62 1.06 -12.08 -6.58
N GLY A 63 0.73 -11.72 -7.82
CA GLY A 63 -0.33 -10.76 -8.14
C GLY A 63 -1.70 -11.16 -7.59
N LEU A 64 -2.08 -12.43 -7.73
CA LEU A 64 -3.33 -12.95 -7.15
C LEU A 64 -3.35 -12.88 -5.62
N ILE A 65 -2.22 -13.17 -4.97
CA ILE A 65 -2.10 -13.08 -3.51
C ILE A 65 -2.16 -11.64 -3.04
N ILE A 66 -1.58 -10.68 -3.77
CA ILE A 66 -1.68 -9.25 -3.43
C ILE A 66 -3.14 -8.78 -3.54
N ILE A 67 -3.88 -9.21 -4.57
CA ILE A 67 -5.32 -8.94 -4.68
C ILE A 67 -6.07 -9.53 -3.48
N ALA A 68 -5.77 -10.78 -3.11
CA ALA A 68 -6.39 -11.43 -1.97
C ALA A 68 -6.05 -10.73 -0.63
N SER A 69 -4.79 -10.31 -0.44
CA SER A 69 -4.34 -9.53 0.73
C SER A 69 -5.08 -8.20 0.81
N GLY A 70 -5.18 -7.45 -0.29
CA GLY A 70 -5.90 -6.17 -0.32
C GLY A 70 -7.39 -6.31 0.01
N PHE A 71 -7.99 -7.49 -0.22
CA PHE A 71 -9.33 -7.77 0.24
C PHE A 71 -9.42 -7.87 1.78
N PHE A 72 -8.42 -8.45 2.45
CA PHE A 72 -8.38 -8.49 3.92
C PHE A 72 -8.24 -7.09 4.53
N ASP A 73 -7.41 -6.22 3.94
CA ASP A 73 -7.23 -4.80 4.34
C ASP A 73 -8.50 -3.95 4.11
N LEU A 74 -9.36 -4.35 3.17
CA LEU A 74 -10.66 -3.68 3.00
C LEU A 74 -11.67 -4.17 4.03
N VAL A 75 -11.63 -5.47 4.34
CA VAL A 75 -12.58 -6.11 5.25
C VAL A 75 -12.31 -5.74 6.70
N ASP A 76 -11.05 -5.65 7.14
CA ASP A 76 -10.72 -5.36 8.54
C ASP A 76 -11.20 -3.96 8.99
N GLY A 77 -11.05 -2.95 8.15
CA GLY A 77 -11.54 -1.59 8.38
C GLY A 77 -13.06 -1.51 8.40
N GLU A 78 -13.74 -2.25 7.51
CA GLU A 78 -15.20 -2.33 7.50
C GLU A 78 -15.75 -3.12 8.70
N VAL A 79 -15.08 -4.20 9.11
CA VAL A 79 -15.44 -4.97 10.31
C VAL A 79 -15.25 -4.12 11.57
N ALA A 80 -14.17 -3.35 11.67
CA ALA A 80 -13.94 -2.43 12.77
C ALA A 80 -15.05 -1.37 12.87
N ARG A 81 -15.50 -0.82 11.73
CA ARG A 81 -16.65 0.10 11.65
C ARG A 81 -17.95 -0.57 12.06
N ALA A 82 -18.24 -1.75 11.50
CA ALA A 82 -19.48 -2.49 11.77
C ALA A 82 -19.60 -2.93 13.23
N GLN A 83 -18.48 -3.19 13.91
CA GLN A 83 -18.44 -3.58 15.32
C GLN A 83 -18.35 -2.38 16.29
N ASN A 84 -18.30 -1.14 15.82
CA ASN A 84 -17.99 0.05 16.63
C ASN A 84 -16.68 -0.08 17.42
N ARG A 85 -15.66 -0.72 16.83
CA ARG A 85 -14.34 -0.98 17.43
C ARG A 85 -13.20 -0.23 16.72
N VAL A 86 -13.51 0.88 16.05
CA VAL A 86 -12.49 1.74 15.44
C VAL A 86 -11.67 2.40 16.57
N THR A 87 -10.36 2.18 16.57
CA THR A 87 -9.45 2.73 17.59
C THR A 87 -8.28 3.48 16.94
N ARG A 88 -7.73 4.47 17.64
CA ARG A 88 -6.51 5.19 17.20
C ARG A 88 -5.32 4.25 17.05
N PHE A 89 -5.18 3.29 17.96
CA PHE A 89 -4.13 2.28 17.88
C PHE A 89 -4.30 1.37 16.66
N GLY A 90 -5.52 0.92 16.37
CA GLY A 90 -5.80 0.11 15.18
C GLY A 90 -5.42 0.83 13.88
N ALA A 91 -5.78 2.11 13.74
CA ALA A 91 -5.38 2.91 12.59
C ALA A 91 -3.86 3.10 12.47
N PHE A 92 -3.15 3.25 13.60
CA PHE A 92 -1.69 3.26 13.64
C PHE A 92 -1.09 1.91 13.25
N PHE A 93 -1.63 0.82 13.79
CA PHE A 93 -1.17 -0.54 13.53
C PHE A 93 -1.35 -0.94 12.06
N ASP A 94 -2.53 -0.71 11.50
CA ASP A 94 -2.85 -0.86 10.06
C ASP A 94 -1.83 -0.12 9.19
N SER A 95 -1.60 1.15 9.51
CA SER A 95 -0.55 1.94 8.88
C SER A 95 0.84 1.29 8.96
N VAL A 96 1.27 0.76 10.11
CA VAL A 96 2.59 0.12 10.22
C VAL A 96 2.65 -1.18 9.43
N VAL A 97 1.62 -2.02 9.51
CA VAL A 97 1.51 -3.30 8.81
C VAL A 97 1.53 -3.08 7.29
N ASP A 98 0.80 -2.10 6.78
CA ASP A 98 0.82 -1.69 5.37
C ASP A 98 2.23 -1.44 4.84
N ARG A 99 3.05 -0.75 5.64
CA ARG A 99 4.44 -0.45 5.27
C ARG A 99 5.27 -1.72 5.22
N TYR A 100 5.13 -2.62 6.20
CA TYR A 100 5.81 -3.92 6.16
C TYR A 100 5.36 -4.78 4.97
N SER A 101 4.07 -4.77 4.64
CA SER A 101 3.52 -5.48 3.49
C SER A 101 4.12 -4.99 2.16
N ASP A 102 4.10 -3.68 1.93
CA ASP A 102 4.69 -3.08 0.72
C ASP A 102 6.20 -3.40 0.60
N GLU A 103 6.95 -3.24 1.69
CA GLU A 103 8.40 -3.48 1.68
C GLU A 103 8.75 -4.97 1.53
N ALA A 104 7.94 -5.88 2.08
CA ALA A 104 8.13 -7.31 1.87
C ALA A 104 8.04 -7.68 0.38
N GLN A 105 7.07 -7.12 -0.35
CA GLN A 105 6.92 -7.36 -1.79
C GLN A 105 8.16 -6.90 -2.58
N PHE A 106 8.63 -5.68 -2.32
CA PHE A 106 9.82 -5.15 -2.97
C PHE A 106 11.08 -5.91 -2.57
N PHE A 107 11.16 -6.40 -1.33
CA PHE A 107 12.25 -7.27 -0.90
C PHE A 107 12.27 -8.60 -1.69
N GLY A 108 11.10 -9.20 -1.92
CA GLY A 108 10.96 -10.36 -2.81
C GLY A 108 11.46 -10.09 -4.23
N LEU A 109 11.08 -8.95 -4.82
CA LEU A 109 11.58 -8.51 -6.13
C LEU A 109 13.09 -8.25 -6.12
N LEU A 110 13.63 -7.67 -5.06
CA LEU A 110 15.05 -7.43 -4.90
C LEU A 110 15.84 -8.75 -4.90
N LEU A 111 15.36 -9.77 -4.19
CA LEU A 111 15.94 -11.12 -4.21
C LEU A 111 15.87 -11.77 -5.60
N PHE A 112 14.77 -11.59 -6.32
CA PHE A 112 14.62 -12.05 -7.70
C PHE A 112 15.69 -11.43 -8.62
N TYR A 113 15.82 -10.11 -8.61
CA TYR A 113 16.79 -9.40 -9.45
C TYR A 113 18.24 -9.69 -9.02
N ALA A 114 18.48 -9.90 -7.74
CA ALA A 114 19.78 -10.32 -7.22
C ALA A 114 20.22 -11.69 -7.74
N ARG A 115 19.35 -12.70 -7.68
CA ARG A 115 19.65 -14.02 -8.23
C ARG A 115 19.84 -14.01 -9.74
N GLY A 116 19.11 -13.14 -10.44
CA GLY A 116 19.29 -12.94 -11.88
C GLY A 116 20.52 -12.11 -12.27
N GLY A 117 21.34 -11.66 -11.30
CA GLY A 117 22.54 -10.85 -11.56
C GLY A 117 22.24 -9.45 -12.15
N LYS A 118 21.00 -8.96 -12.02
CA LYS A 118 20.56 -7.69 -12.64
C LYS A 118 20.82 -6.50 -11.71
N PHE A 119 22.10 -6.19 -11.48
CA PHE A 119 22.55 -5.16 -10.52
C PHE A 119 21.76 -3.84 -10.62
N PHE A 120 21.54 -3.34 -11.83
CA PHE A 120 20.77 -2.12 -12.07
C PHE A 120 19.36 -2.17 -11.44
N TYR A 121 18.64 -3.30 -11.60
CA TYR A 121 17.31 -3.47 -11.05
C TYR A 121 17.30 -3.72 -9.54
N ILE A 122 18.39 -4.22 -8.96
CA ILE A 122 18.57 -4.28 -7.50
C ILE A 122 18.58 -2.86 -6.94
N VAL A 123 19.42 -1.98 -7.50
CA VAL A 123 19.52 -0.57 -7.09
C VAL A 123 18.20 0.15 -7.29
N LEU A 124 17.54 -0.05 -8.44
CA LEU A 124 16.23 0.54 -8.70
C LEU A 124 15.16 0.07 -7.70
N THR A 125 15.13 -1.22 -7.38
CA THR A 125 14.16 -1.76 -6.40
C THR A 125 14.43 -1.21 -5.00
N ALA A 126 15.69 -1.14 -4.58
CA ALA A 126 16.06 -0.50 -3.31
C ALA A 126 15.69 0.99 -3.26
N PHE A 127 15.84 1.70 -4.38
CA PHE A 127 15.38 3.08 -4.48
C PHE A 127 13.85 3.19 -4.38
N VAL A 128 13.11 2.27 -5.02
CA VAL A 128 11.65 2.20 -4.92
C VAL A 128 11.22 2.00 -3.45
N MET A 129 11.84 1.07 -2.73
CA MET A 129 11.62 0.85 -1.28
C MET A 129 11.79 2.14 -0.48
N ILE A 130 12.94 2.81 -0.63
CA ILE A 130 13.20 4.09 0.05
C ILE A 130 12.14 5.13 -0.30
N SER A 131 11.79 5.27 -1.58
CA SER A 131 10.81 6.27 -2.03
C SER A 131 9.39 5.97 -1.52
N ALA A 132 8.99 4.69 -1.43
CA ALA A 132 7.69 4.28 -0.90
C ALA A 132 7.55 4.60 0.60
N ILE A 133 8.60 4.34 1.39
CA ILE A 133 8.67 4.74 2.80
C ILE A 133 8.62 6.27 2.91
N MET A 134 9.39 6.99 2.09
CA MET A 134 9.44 8.45 2.11
C MET A 134 8.10 9.10 1.77
N VAL A 135 7.33 8.54 0.84
CA VAL A 135 5.95 8.99 0.57
C VAL A 135 5.13 8.91 1.87
N SER A 136 5.15 7.78 2.56
CA SER A 136 4.37 7.58 3.79
C SER A 136 4.85 8.48 4.94
N TYR A 137 6.18 8.57 5.13
CA TYR A 137 6.80 9.37 6.18
C TYR A 137 6.54 10.86 6.02
N THR A 138 6.72 11.40 4.80
CA THR A 138 6.50 12.83 4.54
C THR A 138 5.06 13.25 4.79
N ARG A 139 4.09 12.38 4.47
CA ARG A 139 2.68 12.63 4.83
C ARG A 139 2.48 12.63 6.34
N ALA A 140 2.91 11.59 7.04
CA ALA A 140 2.76 11.52 8.50
C ALA A 140 3.42 12.71 9.21
N ARG A 141 4.61 13.12 8.74
CA ARG A 141 5.33 14.27 9.29
C ARG A 141 4.63 15.59 8.96
N ALA A 142 4.14 15.78 7.74
CA ALA A 142 3.36 16.95 7.37
C ALA A 142 2.06 17.04 8.19
N GLU A 143 1.32 15.94 8.33
CA GLU A 143 0.10 15.89 9.14
C GLU A 143 0.35 16.27 10.61
N SER A 144 1.53 15.95 11.16
CA SER A 144 1.93 16.39 12.51
C SER A 144 2.19 17.90 12.64
N LEU A 145 2.45 18.61 11.53
CA LEU A 145 2.78 20.04 11.52
C LEU A 145 1.61 20.91 11.06
N ILE A 146 0.89 20.48 10.02
CA ILE A 146 -0.16 21.26 9.33
C ILE A 146 -1.54 20.61 9.41
N GLY A 147 -1.70 19.56 10.22
CA GLY A 147 -2.97 18.87 10.48
C GLY A 147 -3.41 17.89 9.39
N SER A 148 -3.33 18.26 8.11
CA SER A 148 -3.68 17.34 7.01
C SER A 148 -2.81 17.54 5.77
N CYS A 149 -2.38 16.44 5.14
CA CYS A 149 -1.58 16.46 3.92
C CYS A 149 -2.07 15.37 2.95
N ARG A 150 -3.06 15.72 2.13
CA ARG A 150 -3.70 14.81 1.16
C ARG A 150 -3.22 15.01 -0.29
N VAL A 151 -2.12 15.73 -0.47
CA VAL A 151 -1.51 15.94 -1.79
C VAL A 151 -0.57 14.79 -2.16
N GLY A 152 -0.44 14.49 -3.44
CA GLY A 152 0.43 13.43 -3.95
C GLY A 152 -0.20 12.68 -5.11
N PHE A 153 0.63 12.16 -6.01
CA PHE A 153 0.17 11.43 -7.19
C PHE A 153 0.32 9.91 -7.03
N MET A 154 1.29 9.48 -6.24
CA MET A 154 1.60 8.07 -5.99
C MET A 154 1.35 7.77 -4.51
N GLU A 155 0.11 7.46 -4.15
CA GLU A 155 -0.20 6.93 -2.83
C GLU A 155 -0.09 5.39 -2.82
N ARG A 156 -0.45 4.77 -1.70
CA ARG A 156 -0.38 3.31 -1.54
C ARG A 156 -1.29 2.57 -2.52
N PRO A 157 -2.57 2.95 -2.72
CA PRO A 157 -3.45 2.22 -3.64
C PRO A 157 -2.93 2.21 -5.08
N GLU A 158 -2.42 3.32 -5.59
CA GLU A 158 -1.87 3.42 -6.94
C GLU A 158 -0.63 2.54 -7.09
N ARG A 159 0.25 2.55 -6.09
CA ARG A 159 1.44 1.69 -6.07
C ARG A 159 1.06 0.21 -6.08
N LEU A 160 0.10 -0.19 -5.25
CA LEU A 160 -0.37 -1.58 -5.15
C LEU A 160 -1.00 -2.06 -6.47
N VAL A 161 -1.81 -1.21 -7.12
CA VAL A 161 -2.37 -1.49 -8.46
C VAL A 161 -1.26 -1.68 -9.49
N LEU A 162 -0.24 -0.81 -9.51
CA LEU A 162 0.89 -0.93 -10.42
C LEU A 162 1.67 -2.23 -10.21
N VAL A 163 1.93 -2.61 -8.95
CA VAL A 163 2.59 -3.88 -8.60
C VAL A 163 1.76 -5.07 -9.09
N ILE A 164 0.44 -5.06 -8.89
CA ILE A 164 -0.46 -6.10 -9.40
C ILE A 164 -0.38 -6.19 -10.93
N ILE A 165 -0.46 -5.07 -11.65
CA ILE A 165 -0.34 -5.07 -13.12
C ILE A 165 1.03 -5.60 -13.55
N GLY A 166 2.11 -5.14 -12.92
CA GLY A 166 3.45 -5.63 -13.19
C GLY A 166 3.60 -7.13 -12.97
N ALA A 167 2.93 -7.66 -11.95
CA ALA A 167 2.94 -9.07 -11.60
C ALA A 167 2.12 -9.92 -12.59
N LEU A 168 0.87 -9.55 -12.87
CA LEU A 168 -0.03 -10.30 -13.75
C LEU A 168 0.42 -10.32 -15.21
N PHE A 169 1.00 -9.22 -15.70
CA PHE A 169 1.45 -9.07 -17.09
C PHE A 169 2.96 -9.25 -17.25
N ASN A 170 3.65 -9.73 -16.20
CA ASN A 170 5.10 -9.93 -16.20
C ASN A 170 5.91 -8.69 -16.66
N SER A 171 5.40 -7.50 -16.33
CA SER A 171 5.89 -6.19 -16.77
C SER A 171 6.43 -5.37 -15.59
N MET A 172 7.11 -6.02 -14.64
CA MET A 172 7.56 -5.38 -13.40
C MET A 172 8.64 -4.32 -13.63
N ALA A 173 9.51 -4.49 -14.62
CA ALA A 173 10.58 -3.54 -14.93
C ALA A 173 10.09 -2.10 -15.19
N PRO A 174 9.15 -1.85 -16.14
CA PRO A 174 8.59 -0.50 -16.32
C PRO A 174 7.79 -0.02 -15.11
N VAL A 175 7.13 -0.92 -14.38
CA VAL A 175 6.39 -0.58 -13.15
C VAL A 175 7.32 0.00 -12.09
N LEU A 176 8.50 -0.59 -11.87
CA LEU A 176 9.49 -0.05 -10.91
C LEU A 176 9.93 1.37 -11.27
N TRP A 177 10.12 1.67 -12.55
CA TRP A 177 10.44 3.02 -13.00
C TRP A 177 9.32 4.02 -12.73
N ILE A 178 8.09 3.64 -13.05
CA ILE A 178 6.91 4.49 -12.81
C ILE A 178 6.79 4.78 -11.31
N ILE A 179 6.92 3.76 -10.45
CA ILE A 179 6.85 3.94 -9.00
C ILE A 179 8.00 4.84 -8.52
N ALA A 180 9.24 4.60 -8.96
CA ALA A 180 10.40 5.40 -8.56
C ALA A 180 10.22 6.89 -8.88
N VAL A 181 9.80 7.21 -10.11
CA VAL A 181 9.62 8.60 -10.56
C VAL A 181 8.44 9.26 -9.86
N LEU A 182 7.26 8.63 -9.88
CA LEU A 182 6.05 9.25 -9.33
C LEU A 182 6.09 9.35 -7.79
N SER A 183 6.75 8.42 -7.10
CA SER A 183 6.97 8.51 -5.65
C SER A 183 7.90 9.67 -5.31
N THR A 184 8.98 9.86 -6.08
CA THR A 184 9.90 11.00 -5.90
C THR A 184 9.20 12.33 -6.13
N ILE A 185 8.42 12.46 -7.20
CA ILE A 185 7.62 13.65 -7.48
C ILE A 185 6.62 13.91 -6.34
N THR A 186 5.98 12.86 -5.82
CA THR A 186 5.03 12.96 -4.70
C THR A 186 5.71 13.47 -3.43
N VAL A 187 6.91 12.98 -3.11
CA VAL A 187 7.70 13.46 -1.97
C VAL A 187 8.04 14.94 -2.11
N ILE A 188 8.55 15.36 -3.27
CA ILE A 188 8.89 16.77 -3.54
C ILE A 188 7.64 17.66 -3.41
N HIS A 189 6.52 17.23 -4.00
CA HIS A 189 5.26 17.95 -3.91
C HIS A 189 4.79 18.12 -2.45
N ARG A 190 4.89 17.07 -1.62
CA ARG A 190 4.54 17.14 -0.19
C ARG A 190 5.46 18.08 0.59
N ILE A 191 6.76 18.09 0.29
CA ILE A 191 7.72 19.02 0.91
C ILE A 191 7.35 20.46 0.57
N HIS A 192 7.13 20.77 -0.72
CA HIS A 192 6.76 22.12 -1.16
C HIS A 192 5.41 22.57 -0.57
N TYR A 193 4.42 21.68 -0.56
CA TYR A 193 3.11 21.94 0.03
C TYR A 193 3.21 22.26 1.53
N THR A 194 4.01 21.47 2.27
CA THR A 194 4.20 21.67 3.71
C THR A 194 4.92 22.99 3.97
N TRP A 195 5.98 23.29 3.23
CA TRP A 195 6.71 24.56 3.34
C TRP A 195 5.82 25.78 3.08
N ALA A 196 4.97 25.72 2.06
CA ALA A 196 4.03 26.81 1.74
C ALA A 196 2.99 27.02 2.85
N ARG A 197 2.53 25.95 3.49
CA ARG A 197 1.58 26.02 4.61
C ARG A 197 2.22 26.50 5.91
N THR A 198 3.47 26.16 6.18
CA THR A 198 4.18 26.60 7.39
C THR A 198 4.67 28.04 7.30
N ASN A 199 4.88 28.58 6.09
CA ASN A 199 5.33 29.96 5.87
C ASN A 199 4.24 30.89 5.31
N GLY A 200 3.05 30.37 5.03
CA GLY A 200 1.91 31.16 4.56
C GLY A 200 1.24 31.96 5.69
N PRO A 201 0.35 32.91 5.37
CA PRO A 201 -0.29 33.82 6.34
C PRO A 201 -1.10 33.13 7.47
N GLU A 202 -1.38 31.82 7.36
CA GLU A 202 -2.02 31.03 8.41
C GLU A 202 -1.05 30.54 9.51
N ALA A 203 0.27 30.65 9.31
CA ALA A 203 1.30 30.20 10.26
C ALA A 203 1.21 30.87 11.65
N GLY A 204 0.65 32.09 11.72
CA GLY A 204 0.49 32.83 12.97
C GLY A 204 -0.63 32.34 13.89
N LYS A 205 -1.52 31.43 13.45
CA LYS A 205 -2.67 30.98 14.26
C LYS A 205 -2.42 29.70 15.06
N THR A 206 -1.43 28.89 14.67
CA THR A 206 -1.17 27.58 15.29
C THR A 206 -0.20 27.64 16.46
N GLY A 207 0.50 28.76 16.65
CA GLY A 207 1.51 28.94 17.72
C GLY A 207 0.96 29.30 19.12
N GLN A 208 -0.37 29.39 19.31
CA GLN A 208 -0.97 29.76 20.60
C GLN A 208 -1.66 28.59 21.34
N ALA A 209 -1.55 27.35 20.84
CA ALA A 209 -2.18 26.18 21.45
C ALA A 209 -1.19 25.07 21.83
N ALA A 210 0.09 25.42 22.02
CA ALA A 210 1.11 24.51 22.57
C ALA A 210 1.52 24.96 23.98
#